data_AF-A0A443SK28-F1
#
_entry.id   AF-A0A443SK28-F1
#
_cell.length_a   1.000
_cell.length_b   1.000
_cell.length_c   1.000
_cell.angle_alpha   90.00
_cell.angle_beta   90.00
_cell.angle_gamma   90.00
#
_symmetry.space_group_name_H-M   'P 1'
#
loop_
_entity.id
_entity.type
_entity.pdbx_description
1 polymer ?
#
loop_
_entity_poly.entity_id
_entity_poly.type
_entity_poly.pdbx_seq_one_letter_code
_entity_poly.pdbx_strand_id
1 'polypeptide(L)'
;MNTVKLKQTNRTSDRRIANVHFDLAASPQLAPNHLLPSFDYRQELLLQDLFEKKKNPTDSDFEILAMEASISIFHAKVWFEDRLAKWRQSQGLPSSMRRVSEIV
;
A
#
# COMPACT_ATOMS: atom_id res chain seq x y z
N MET A 1 -28.60 36.45 -46.61
CA MET A 1 -28.45 35.00 -46.86
C MET A 1 -27.46 34.50 -45.82
N ASN A 2 -27.97 33.84 -44.77
CA ASN A 2 -27.25 33.57 -43.53
C ASN A 2 -26.75 32.12 -43.48
N THR A 3 -25.54 31.94 -42.96
CA THR A 3 -24.85 30.66 -42.77
C THR A 3 -25.49 29.85 -41.64
N VAL A 4 -25.71 28.55 -41.87
CA VAL A 4 -26.28 27.62 -40.88
C VAL A 4 -25.17 26.71 -40.37
N LYS A 5 -24.83 26.85 -39.08
CA LYS A 5 -23.95 25.92 -38.35
C LYS A 5 -24.70 24.63 -38.06
N LEU A 6 -24.21 23.50 -38.57
CA LEU A 6 -24.71 22.17 -38.22
C LEU A 6 -24.16 21.77 -36.85
N LYS A 7 -25.09 21.59 -35.90
CA LYS A 7 -24.87 21.11 -34.54
C LYS A 7 -25.14 19.61 -34.54
N GLN A 8 -24.09 18.80 -34.48
CA GLN A 8 -24.23 17.36 -34.39
C GLN A 8 -24.40 16.95 -32.92
N THR A 9 -25.57 16.43 -32.62
CA THR A 9 -26.08 16.09 -31.30
C THR A 9 -25.59 14.70 -30.90
N ASN A 10 -24.65 14.63 -29.96
CA ASN A 10 -24.28 13.37 -29.33
C ASN A 10 -25.39 12.95 -28.35
N ARG A 11 -26.23 12.02 -28.80
CA ARG A 11 -27.03 11.13 -27.97
C ARG A 11 -26.10 10.04 -27.47
N THR A 12 -26.05 9.77 -26.17
CA THR A 12 -25.99 8.42 -25.57
C THR A 12 -25.71 8.52 -24.07
N SER A 13 -26.76 8.17 -23.32
CA SER A 13 -26.75 7.43 -22.05
C SER A 13 -26.13 8.06 -20.81
N ASP A 14 -27.04 8.65 -20.05
CA ASP A 14 -27.01 8.79 -18.59
C ASP A 14 -26.67 7.43 -17.93
N ARG A 15 -25.40 7.25 -17.56
CA ARG A 15 -24.98 6.41 -16.44
C ARG A 15 -23.91 7.18 -15.69
N ARG A 16 -24.37 8.03 -14.77
CA ARG A 16 -23.56 8.65 -13.73
C ARG A 16 -23.05 7.52 -12.82
N ILE A 17 -21.96 6.84 -13.20
CA ILE A 17 -21.10 6.27 -12.16
C ILE A 17 -20.19 7.40 -11.75
N ALA A 18 -20.32 7.79 -10.49
CA ALA A 18 -19.40 8.69 -9.85
C ALA A 18 -18.00 8.07 -10.00
N ASN A 19 -17.20 8.62 -10.90
CA ASN A 19 -15.76 8.53 -10.78
C ASN A 19 -15.42 9.25 -9.47
N VAL A 20 -15.45 8.49 -8.37
CA VAL A 20 -14.67 8.79 -7.18
C VAL A 20 -13.23 8.82 -7.67
N HIS A 21 -12.79 10.03 -8.01
CA HIS A 21 -11.39 10.37 -8.15
C HIS A 21 -10.79 10.20 -6.76
N PHE A 22 -10.40 8.96 -6.44
CA PHE A 22 -9.46 8.71 -5.37
C PHE A 22 -8.14 9.32 -5.86
N ASP A 23 -7.94 10.59 -5.54
CA ASP A 23 -6.61 11.15 -5.40
C ASP A 23 -5.89 10.35 -4.32
N LEU A 24 -5.38 9.18 -4.71
CA LEU A 24 -4.46 8.38 -3.92
C LEU A 24 -3.11 9.06 -4.00
N ALA A 25 -3.02 10.25 -3.41
CA ALA A 25 -1.76 10.85 -3.03
C ALA A 25 -1.14 9.88 -2.04
N ALA A 26 -0.17 9.10 -2.54
CA ALA A 26 0.64 8.14 -1.80
C ALA A 26 1.46 8.86 -0.73
N SER A 27 0.77 9.27 0.33
CA SER A 27 1.40 9.63 1.58
C SER A 27 1.85 8.31 2.23
N PRO A 28 3.12 8.18 2.63
CA PRO A 28 3.62 7.01 3.36
C PRO A 28 3.09 7.08 4.79
N GLN A 29 1.78 7.02 4.92
CA GLN A 29 1.13 7.02 6.21
C GLN A 29 1.27 5.58 6.69
N LEU A 30 2.15 5.42 7.68
CA LEU A 30 2.13 4.29 8.60
C LEU A 30 0.67 3.89 8.77
N ALA A 31 0.33 2.64 8.47
CA ALA A 31 -1.05 2.19 8.56
C ALA A 31 -1.56 2.61 9.95
N PRO A 32 -2.69 3.35 10.04
CA PRO A 32 -3.25 3.75 11.32
C PRO A 32 -3.24 2.55 12.27
N ASN A 33 -2.78 2.72 13.53
CA ASN A 33 -2.54 1.59 14.44
C ASN A 33 -3.74 0.64 14.65
N HIS A 34 -4.96 1.07 14.29
CA HIS A 34 -6.18 0.25 14.32
C HIS A 34 -6.42 -0.62 13.06
N LEU A 35 -5.65 -0.41 11.99
CA LEU A 35 -5.67 -1.21 10.76
C LEU A 35 -4.59 -2.30 10.77
N LEU A 36 -3.68 -2.26 11.74
CA LEU A 36 -2.70 -3.31 11.91
C LEU A 36 -3.38 -4.53 12.56
N PRO A 37 -3.12 -5.74 12.06
CA PRO A 37 -3.56 -6.96 12.73
C PRO A 37 -2.97 -6.98 14.14
N SER A 38 -3.78 -7.39 15.12
CA SER A 38 -3.26 -7.71 16.45
C SER A 38 -2.58 -9.08 16.37
N PHE A 39 -1.35 -9.14 16.89
CA PHE A 39 -0.56 -10.35 16.98
C PHE A 39 -0.34 -10.70 18.46
N ASP A 40 -0.25 -11.98 18.77
CA ASP A 40 0.20 -12.42 20.09
C ASP A 40 1.74 -12.29 20.23
N TYR A 41 2.24 -12.45 21.45
CA TYR A 41 3.67 -12.32 21.73
C TYR A 41 4.54 -13.28 20.90
N ARG A 42 4.08 -14.51 20.66
CA ARG A 42 4.84 -15.51 19.88
C ARG A 42 4.89 -15.12 18.41
N GLN A 43 3.76 -14.66 17.86
CA GLN A 43 3.65 -14.20 16.49
C GLN A 43 4.54 -12.98 16.25
N GLU A 44 4.56 -12.01 17.17
CA GLU A 44 5.44 -10.85 17.11
C GLU A 44 6.92 -11.24 17.13
N LEU A 45 7.31 -12.21 17.96
CA LEU A 45 8.68 -12.72 17.99
C LEU A 45 9.11 -13.32 16.65
N LEU A 46 8.26 -14.15 16.03
CA LEU A 46 8.55 -14.75 14.72
C LEU A 46 8.65 -13.69 13.61
N LEU A 47 7.74 -12.72 13.60
CA LEU A 47 7.76 -11.59 12.67
C LEU A 47 9.02 -10.75 12.82
N GLN A 48 9.41 -10.44 14.06
CA GLN A 48 10.59 -9.65 14.37
C GLN A 48 11.89 -10.38 14.03
N ASP A 49 12.00 -11.68 14.33
CA ASP A 49 13.16 -12.51 13.99
C ASP A 49 13.40 -12.55 12.47
N LEU A 50 12.34 -12.80 11.67
CA LEU A 50 12.45 -12.74 10.22
C LEU A 50 12.85 -11.34 9.74
N PHE A 51 12.27 -10.28 10.32
CA PHE A 51 12.58 -8.91 9.95
C PHE A 51 14.03 -8.55 10.23
N GLU A 52 14.60 -8.98 11.36
CA GLU A 52 16.00 -8.78 11.71
C GLU A 52 16.93 -9.45 10.72
N LYS A 53 16.60 -10.66 10.27
CA LYS A 53 17.36 -11.41 9.25
C LYS A 53 17.23 -10.82 7.85
N LYS A 54 16.02 -10.41 7.45
CA LYS A 54 15.71 -10.00 6.07
C LYS A 54 14.68 -8.88 6.03
N LYS A 55 15.13 -7.68 5.63
CA LYS A 55 14.26 -6.48 5.48
C LYS A 55 13.33 -6.54 4.26
N ASN A 56 13.63 -7.39 3.28
CA ASN A 56 12.83 -7.59 2.08
C ASN A 56 12.59 -9.11 1.84
N PRO A 57 11.70 -9.76 2.60
CA PRO A 57 11.39 -11.18 2.43
C PRO A 57 10.77 -11.46 1.07
N THR A 58 11.01 -12.66 0.55
CA THR A 58 10.35 -13.17 -0.67
C THR A 58 8.98 -13.74 -0.33
N ASP A 59 8.12 -13.95 -1.33
CA ASP A 59 6.78 -14.54 -1.10
C ASP A 59 6.86 -15.89 -0.38
N SER A 60 7.83 -16.74 -0.73
CA SER A 60 8.07 -18.01 -0.03
C SER A 60 8.43 -17.85 1.45
N ASP A 61 9.11 -16.76 1.83
CA ASP A 61 9.42 -16.51 3.25
C ASP A 61 8.15 -16.17 4.02
N PHE A 62 7.25 -15.40 3.39
CA PHE A 62 5.96 -15.07 3.98
C PHE A 62 5.05 -16.28 4.08
N GLU A 63 5.09 -17.22 3.12
CA GLU A 63 4.35 -18.48 3.19
C GLU A 63 4.80 -19.33 4.39
N ILE A 64 6.10 -19.49 4.57
CA ILE A 64 6.68 -20.24 5.70
C ILE A 64 6.29 -19.57 7.03
N LEU A 65 6.45 -18.24 7.12
CA LEU A 65 6.14 -17.48 8.32
C LEU A 65 4.65 -17.53 8.66
N ALA A 66 3.78 -17.37 7.66
CA ALA A 66 2.33 -17.44 7.82
C ALA A 66 1.89 -18.79 8.38
N MET A 67 2.50 -19.88 7.89
CA MET A 67 2.26 -21.22 8.39
C MET A 67 2.75 -21.39 9.84
N GLU A 68 3.96 -20.93 10.16
CA GLU A 68 4.57 -21.10 11.48
C GLU A 68 3.88 -20.27 12.58
N ALA A 69 3.51 -19.03 12.24
CA ALA A 69 2.80 -18.12 13.12
C ALA A 69 1.28 -18.33 13.12
N SER A 70 0.76 -19.18 12.22
CA SER A 70 -0.67 -19.40 12.01
C SER A 70 -1.44 -18.10 11.72
N ILE A 71 -0.85 -17.23 10.90
CA ILE A 71 -1.43 -15.94 10.47
C ILE A 71 -1.61 -15.92 8.95
N SER A 72 -2.40 -14.98 8.44
CA SER A 72 -2.50 -14.79 6.99
C SER A 72 -1.23 -14.14 6.43
N ILE A 73 -0.86 -14.51 5.21
CA ILE A 73 0.24 -13.88 4.46
C ILE A 73 0.01 -12.36 4.35
N PHE A 74 -1.24 -11.94 4.15
CA PHE A 74 -1.61 -10.53 4.09
C PHE A 74 -1.27 -9.79 5.39
N HIS A 75 -1.62 -10.36 6.55
CA HIS A 75 -1.30 -9.77 7.85
C HIS A 75 0.21 -9.66 8.07
N ALA A 76 0.97 -10.70 7.72
CA ALA A 76 2.43 -10.66 7.80
C ALA A 76 3.02 -9.54 6.92
N LYS A 77 2.54 -9.39 5.67
CA LYS A 77 2.98 -8.32 4.76
C LYS A 77 2.67 -6.93 5.30
N VAL A 78 1.46 -6.70 5.80
CA VAL A 78 1.06 -5.41 6.40
C VAL A 78 1.95 -5.05 7.59
N TRP A 79 2.24 -6.02 8.47
CA TRP A 79 3.15 -5.81 9.59
C TRP A 79 4.57 -5.46 9.11
N PHE A 80 5.08 -6.15 8.10
CA PHE A 80 6.40 -5.89 7.52
C PHE A 80 6.49 -4.50 6.89
N GLU A 81 5.46 -4.06 6.17
CA GLU A 81 5.42 -2.72 5.57
C GLU A 81 5.47 -1.62 6.63
N ASP A 82 4.65 -1.72 7.68
CA ASP A 82 4.66 -0.78 8.80
C ASP A 82 6.00 -0.78 9.53
N ARG A 83 6.52 -1.97 9.84
CA ARG A 83 7.81 -2.12 10.52
C ARG A 83 8.95 -1.54 9.71
N LEU A 84 8.95 -1.77 8.39
CA LEU A 84 9.96 -1.26 7.48
C LEU A 84 9.87 0.27 7.34
N ALA A 85 8.66 0.84 7.32
CA ALA A 85 8.46 2.28 7.31
C ALA A 85 9.01 2.94 8.60
N LYS A 86 8.72 2.37 9.77
CA LYS A 86 9.28 2.81 11.07
C LYS A 86 10.80 2.69 11.10
N TRP A 87 11.35 1.58 10.59
CA TRP A 87 12.79 1.40 10.49
C TRP A 87 13.43 2.46 9.60
N ARG A 88 12.86 2.76 8.42
CA ARG A 88 13.37 3.83 7.54
C ARG A 88 13.39 5.19 8.23
N GLN A 89 12.31 5.55 8.93
CA GLN A 89 12.26 6.78 9.71
C GLN A 89 13.36 6.84 10.77
N SER A 90 13.63 5.73 11.46
CA SER A 90 14.73 5.66 12.44
C SER A 90 16.12 5.84 11.83
N GLN A 91 16.29 5.51 10.55
CA GLN A 91 17.53 5.71 9.80
C GLN A 91 17.63 7.11 9.17
N GLY A 92 16.66 8.00 9.40
CA GLY A 92 16.59 9.31 8.75
C GLY A 92 16.21 9.25 7.27
N LEU A 93 15.72 8.10 6.78
CA LEU A 93 15.25 7.92 5.42
C LEU A 93 13.75 8.23 5.32
N PRO A 94 13.27 8.73 4.17
CA PRO A 94 11.83 8.92 3.95
C PRO A 94 11.09 7.58 4.10
N SER A 95 9.91 7.62 4.73
CA SER A 95 9.10 6.43 4.97
C SER A 95 8.57 5.78 3.70
N SER A 96 8.39 6.56 2.61
CA SER A 96 8.20 6.00 1.26
C SER A 96 9.52 5.86 0.53
N MET A 97 9.67 4.74 -0.15
CA MET A 97 10.60 4.59 -1.25
C MET A 97 10.04 5.35 -2.46
N ARG A 98 10.00 6.69 -2.42
CA ARG A 98 9.73 7.48 -3.63
C ARG A 98 10.89 7.22 -4.59
N ARG A 99 10.59 6.80 -5.82
CA ARG A 99 11.61 6.72 -6.87
C ARG A 99 12.22 8.10 -7.04
N VAL A 100 13.55 8.16 -7.06
CA VAL A 100 14.33 9.36 -7.37
C VAL A 100 14.23 9.64 -8.88
N SER A 101 13.03 9.88 -9.40
CA SER A 101 12.80 10.23 -10.81
C SER A 101 12.11 11.58 -11.00
N GLU A 102 11.91 12.36 -9.94
CA GLU A 102 11.28 13.69 -10.00
C GLU A 102 12.17 14.78 -9.37
N ILE A 103 13.49 14.67 -9.53
CA ILE A 103 14.41 15.78 -9.28
C ILE A 103 15.20 16.04 -10.56
N VAL A 104 14.56 16.72 -11.51
CA VAL A 104 15.20 17.58 -12.54
C VAL A 104 14.28 18.76 -12.79
#